data_AF-W4FMZ4-F1
#
_entry.id   AF-W4FMZ4-F1
#
_cell.length_a   1.000
_cell.length_b   1.000
_cell.length_c   1.000
_cell.angle_alpha   90.00
_cell.angle_beta   90.00
_cell.angle_gamma   90.00
#
_symmetry.space_group_name_H-M   'P 1'
#
loop_
_entity.id
_entity.type
_entity.pdbx_description
1 polymer ?
#
loop_
_entity_poly.entity_id
_entity_poly.type
_entity_poly.pdbx_seq_one_letter_code
_entity_poly.pdbx_strand_id
1 'polypeptide(L)'
;MEEDNESEEVIHVRPYEAPHGEVRKRWTKVTEHLQRLHGVGITVNATRKRFDDLMTAFHADSMAALRVSGTDEEYEERAQLLQDIHDLTDKEEKAKQNERHETNGEKIRDAAMSTMKRKSFEVVEVDGCEDAPPNKRQSRGSSHRVAEAGVVVASLVEMVAKANEIKAEEVRTRQNGA
;
A
#
# COMPACT_ATOMS: atom_id res chain seq x y z
N MET A 1 50.44 2.24 -23.51
CA MET A 1 49.23 1.42 -23.37
C MET A 1 49.10 1.16 -21.88
N GLU A 2 48.54 2.13 -21.17
CA GLU A 2 47.92 1.86 -19.88
C GLU A 2 46.48 1.48 -20.21
N GLU A 3 45.99 0.42 -19.57
CA GLU A 3 44.64 -0.06 -19.77
C GLU A 3 43.71 0.88 -19.00
N ASP A 4 42.90 1.65 -19.74
CA ASP A 4 41.77 2.39 -19.16
C ASP A 4 40.77 1.36 -18.63
N ASN A 5 40.97 0.95 -17.38
CA ASN A 5 40.04 0.13 -16.62
C ASN A 5 38.83 0.99 -16.25
N GLU A 6 37.95 1.23 -17.22
CA GLU A 6 36.59 1.75 -17.04
C GLU A 6 35.81 0.81 -16.12
N SER A 7 36.05 0.98 -14.82
CA SER A 7 35.26 0.36 -13.77
C SER A 7 33.87 0.95 -13.87
N GLU A 8 32.92 0.18 -14.38
CA GLU A 8 31.52 0.59 -14.51
C GLU A 8 31.05 1.21 -13.19
N GLU A 9 30.69 2.50 -13.23
CA GLU A 9 30.34 3.26 -12.03
C GLU A 9 28.92 2.89 -11.57
N VAL A 10 28.77 1.68 -11.01
CA VAL A 10 27.49 1.17 -10.52
C VAL A 10 26.98 2.03 -9.37
N ILE A 11 26.07 2.96 -9.68
CA ILE A 11 25.44 3.81 -8.68
C ILE A 11 24.39 3.03 -7.86
N HIS A 12 24.73 2.69 -6.62
CA HIS A 12 23.81 2.01 -5.69
C HIS A 12 22.70 2.93 -5.14
N VAL A 13 21.85 3.44 -6.02
CA VAL A 13 20.64 4.20 -5.69
C VAL A 13 19.45 3.28 -5.82
N ARG A 14 18.62 3.21 -4.77
CA ARG A 14 17.35 2.48 -4.77
C ARG A 14 16.18 3.48 -4.75
N PRO A 15 15.58 3.84 -5.91
CA PRO A 15 14.50 4.84 -5.95
C PRO A 15 13.18 4.35 -5.33
N TYR A 16 12.98 3.03 -5.28
CA TYR A 16 11.80 2.35 -4.72
C TYR A 16 11.75 2.36 -3.18
N GLU A 17 12.91 2.36 -2.51
CA GLU A 17 13.05 2.52 -1.04
C GLU A 17 12.99 4.00 -0.57
N ALA A 18 12.52 4.93 -1.42
CA ALA A 18 12.53 6.34 -1.05
C ALA A 18 11.45 6.69 -0.02
N PRO A 19 11.78 7.38 1.09
CA PRO A 19 10.80 7.98 1.98
C PRO A 19 9.82 8.89 1.21
N HIS A 20 8.63 9.08 1.78
CA HIS A 20 7.63 9.95 1.19
C HIS A 20 8.19 11.37 1.00
N GLY A 21 8.09 11.90 -0.23
CA GLY A 21 8.71 13.17 -0.64
C GLY A 21 10.11 13.06 -1.24
N GLU A 22 10.89 12.00 -0.95
CA GLU A 22 12.25 11.83 -1.48
C GLU A 22 12.33 11.12 -2.84
N VAL A 23 11.25 10.44 -3.26
CA VAL A 23 11.16 9.65 -4.51
C VAL A 23 11.77 10.40 -5.71
N ARG A 24 11.35 11.65 -5.92
CA ARG A 24 11.85 12.48 -7.03
C ARG A 24 13.36 12.72 -6.97
N LYS A 25 13.91 12.95 -5.77
CA LYS A 25 15.36 13.20 -5.55
C LYS A 25 16.20 11.96 -5.88
N ARG A 26 15.71 10.74 -5.55
CA ARG A 26 16.41 9.50 -5.92
C ARG A 26 16.36 9.25 -7.43
N TRP A 27 15.20 9.47 -8.08
CA TRP A 27 15.08 9.38 -9.54
C TRP A 27 15.93 10.43 -10.29
N THR A 28 16.09 11.64 -9.75
CA THR A 28 17.02 12.64 -10.28
C THR A 28 18.45 12.10 -10.32
N LYS A 29 18.97 11.52 -9.22
CA LYS A 29 20.33 10.95 -9.19
C LYS A 29 20.57 9.85 -10.23
N VAL A 30 19.60 8.94 -10.40
CA VAL A 30 19.67 7.89 -11.43
C VAL A 30 19.71 8.51 -12.83
N THR A 31 18.92 9.56 -13.05
CA THR A 31 18.88 10.27 -14.33
C THR A 31 20.17 11.04 -14.60
N GLU A 32 20.74 11.74 -13.61
CA GLU A 32 22.02 12.45 -13.74
C GLU A 32 23.16 11.49 -14.12
N HIS A 33 23.15 10.25 -13.60
CA HIS A 33 24.10 9.22 -13.99
C HIS A 33 23.84 8.70 -15.42
N LEU A 34 22.59 8.37 -15.78
CA LEU A 34 22.25 7.98 -17.17
C LEU A 34 22.56 9.09 -18.18
N GLN A 35 22.43 10.36 -17.81
CA GLN A 35 22.81 11.51 -18.64
C GLN A 35 24.33 11.61 -18.86
N ARG A 36 25.16 11.14 -17.91
CA ARG A 36 26.62 11.05 -18.09
C ARG A 36 27.00 9.96 -19.09
N LEU A 37 26.32 8.82 -19.08
CA LEU A 37 26.59 7.68 -19.98
C LEU A 37 25.98 7.84 -21.39
N HIS A 38 24.74 8.34 -21.48
CA HIS A 38 23.93 8.32 -22.70
C HIS A 38 23.47 9.71 -23.17
N GLY A 39 23.88 10.78 -22.48
CA GLY A 39 23.64 12.16 -22.88
C GLY A 39 22.43 12.85 -22.22
N VAL A 40 22.50 14.18 -22.20
CA VAL A 40 21.59 15.08 -21.45
C VAL A 40 20.11 15.07 -21.89
N GLY A 41 19.76 14.39 -22.99
CA GLY A 41 18.39 14.30 -23.49
C GLY A 41 17.45 13.44 -22.62
N ILE A 42 18.00 12.61 -21.73
CA ILE A 42 17.22 11.75 -20.83
C ILE A 42 16.60 12.60 -19.72
N THR A 43 15.28 12.49 -19.50
CA THR A 43 14.57 13.22 -18.44
C THR A 43 14.15 12.29 -17.31
N VAL A 44 13.97 12.83 -16.10
CA VAL A 44 13.61 12.04 -14.89
C VAL A 44 12.32 11.24 -15.09
N ASN A 45 11.35 11.82 -15.80
CA ASN A 45 10.09 11.14 -16.13
C ASN A 45 10.31 10.03 -17.18
N ALA A 46 11.19 10.22 -18.16
CA ALA A 46 11.54 9.18 -19.13
C ALA A 46 12.31 8.02 -18.48
N THR A 47 13.28 8.31 -17.60
CA THR A 47 14.00 7.31 -16.80
C THR A 47 13.04 6.45 -15.99
N ARG A 48 12.17 7.08 -15.21
CA ARG A 48 11.19 6.37 -14.38
C ARG A 48 10.21 5.57 -15.24
N LYS A 49 9.67 6.17 -16.31
CA LYS A 49 8.77 5.45 -17.22
C LYS A 49 9.46 4.24 -17.84
N ARG A 50 10.73 4.35 -18.27
CA ARG A 50 11.49 3.20 -18.79
C ARG A 50 11.63 2.09 -17.76
N PHE A 51 11.89 2.41 -16.50
CA PHE A 51 11.88 1.42 -15.43
C PHE A 51 10.51 0.76 -15.25
N ASP A 52 9.43 1.55 -15.18
CA ASP A 52 8.06 1.06 -15.02
C ASP A 52 7.65 0.18 -16.22
N ASP A 53 7.99 0.59 -17.46
CA ASP A 53 7.79 -0.18 -18.71
C ASP A 53 8.59 -1.51 -18.68
N LEU A 54 9.85 -1.49 -18.21
CA LEU A 54 10.73 -2.67 -18.11
C LEU A 54 10.22 -3.69 -17.09
N MET A 55 9.82 -3.22 -15.89
CA MET A 55 9.23 -4.08 -14.86
C MET A 55 7.90 -4.65 -15.33
N THR A 56 7.04 -3.83 -15.97
CA THR A 56 5.76 -4.29 -16.52
C THR A 56 5.97 -5.36 -17.59
N ALA A 57 6.93 -5.18 -18.49
CA ALA A 57 7.28 -6.18 -19.50
C ALA A 57 7.84 -7.46 -18.86
N PHE A 58 8.70 -7.36 -17.86
CA PHE A 58 9.24 -8.51 -17.11
C PHE A 58 8.14 -9.31 -16.39
N HIS A 59 7.14 -8.64 -15.83
CA HIS A 59 5.98 -9.28 -15.21
C HIS A 59 5.02 -9.92 -16.21
N ALA A 60 4.80 -9.29 -17.37
CA ALA A 60 3.86 -9.76 -18.39
C ALA A 60 4.44 -10.90 -19.25
N ASP A 61 5.72 -10.77 -19.63
CA ASP A 61 6.48 -11.74 -20.38
C ASP A 61 7.51 -12.41 -19.46
N SER A 62 7.14 -13.55 -18.86
CA SER A 62 8.02 -14.37 -18.03
C SER A 62 9.22 -14.92 -18.84
N MET A 63 10.24 -14.08 -19.00
CA MET A 63 11.50 -14.21 -19.74
C MET A 63 11.47 -14.61 -21.23
N ALA A 64 10.47 -15.35 -21.71
CA ALA A 64 10.55 -16.00 -23.02
C ALA A 64 10.44 -15.05 -24.24
N ALA A 65 9.73 -13.94 -24.12
CA ALA A 65 9.33 -13.10 -25.27
C ALA A 65 10.29 -11.91 -25.57
N LEU A 66 11.18 -11.54 -24.64
CA LEU A 66 12.04 -10.35 -24.79
C LEU A 66 13.32 -10.57 -25.63
N ARG A 67 13.35 -11.64 -26.46
CA ARG A 67 14.45 -11.99 -27.38
C ARG A 67 14.46 -11.12 -28.64
N VAL A 68 14.68 -9.81 -28.51
CA VAL A 68 14.75 -8.87 -29.64
C VAL A 68 16.14 -8.24 -29.74
N SER A 69 17.02 -8.84 -30.56
CA SER A 69 18.39 -8.42 -30.91
C SER A 69 19.36 -8.06 -29.74
N GLY A 70 20.17 -9.03 -29.32
CA GLY A 70 21.24 -8.93 -28.31
C GLY A 70 21.99 -10.27 -28.24
N THR A 71 23.12 -10.37 -27.54
CA THR A 71 23.75 -11.68 -27.28
C THR A 71 23.03 -12.42 -26.15
N ASP A 72 23.13 -13.76 -26.10
CA ASP A 72 22.46 -14.55 -25.07
C ASP A 72 22.93 -14.17 -23.65
N GLU A 73 24.20 -13.76 -23.51
CA GLU A 73 24.80 -13.27 -22.26
C GLU A 73 24.20 -11.94 -21.79
N GLU A 74 24.08 -10.94 -22.67
CA GLU A 74 23.47 -9.63 -22.36
C GLU A 74 22.01 -9.78 -21.91
N TYR A 75 21.31 -10.79 -22.43
CA TYR A 75 19.95 -11.11 -22.01
C TYR A 75 19.87 -11.77 -20.65
N GLU A 76 20.74 -12.73 -20.35
CA GLU A 76 20.75 -13.44 -19.07
C GLU A 76 21.15 -12.50 -17.93
N GLU A 77 22.10 -11.60 -18.16
CA GLU A 77 22.42 -10.54 -17.20
C GLU A 77 21.23 -9.59 -16.98
N ARG A 78 20.63 -9.06 -18.05
CA ARG A 78 19.46 -8.18 -17.94
C ARG A 78 18.28 -8.87 -17.26
N ALA A 79 18.11 -10.18 -17.46
CA ALA A 79 17.11 -11.00 -16.78
C ALA A 79 17.36 -11.05 -15.27
N GLN A 80 18.59 -11.39 -14.88
CA GLN A 80 19.01 -11.51 -13.49
C GLN A 80 18.86 -10.17 -12.75
N LEU A 81 19.30 -9.06 -13.36
CA LEU A 81 19.17 -7.72 -12.78
C LEU A 81 17.70 -7.32 -12.55
N LEU A 82 16.79 -7.67 -13.46
CA LEU A 82 15.36 -7.40 -13.28
C LEU A 82 14.74 -8.29 -12.19
N GLN A 83 15.16 -9.56 -12.07
CA GLN A 83 14.73 -10.44 -10.98
C GLN A 83 15.26 -9.98 -9.61
N ASP A 84 16.50 -9.48 -9.53
CA ASP A 84 17.07 -8.96 -8.29
C ASP A 84 16.35 -7.68 -7.84
N ILE A 85 16.05 -6.77 -8.77
CA ILE A 85 15.24 -5.56 -8.52
C ILE A 85 13.82 -5.91 -8.07
N HIS A 86 13.20 -6.88 -8.75
CA HIS A 86 11.90 -7.42 -8.37
C HIS A 86 11.92 -7.88 -6.91
N ASP A 87 12.82 -8.80 -6.59
CA ASP A 87 12.93 -9.42 -5.28
C ASP A 87 13.22 -8.42 -4.16
N LEU A 88 14.04 -7.38 -4.42
CA LEU A 88 14.28 -6.29 -3.48
C LEU A 88 13.01 -5.46 -3.23
N THR A 89 12.27 -5.12 -4.29
CA THR A 89 11.03 -4.34 -4.20
C THR A 89 9.94 -5.12 -3.46
N ASP A 90 9.81 -6.41 -3.75
CA ASP A 90 8.82 -7.31 -3.17
C ASP A 90 9.06 -7.58 -1.67
N LYS A 91 10.34 -7.65 -1.26
CA LYS A 91 10.75 -7.74 0.17
C LYS A 91 10.41 -6.46 0.93
N GLU A 92 10.68 -5.30 0.33
CA GLU A 92 10.43 -3.97 0.91
C GLU A 92 8.92 -3.69 1.10
N GLU A 93 8.07 -4.02 0.12
CA GLU A 93 6.62 -3.85 0.27
C GLU A 93 6.03 -4.80 1.32
N LYS A 94 6.53 -6.04 1.42
CA LYS A 94 6.16 -6.98 2.50
C LYS A 94 6.60 -6.47 3.88
N ALA A 95 7.79 -5.86 4.00
CA ALA A 95 8.25 -5.25 5.24
C ALA A 95 7.34 -4.09 5.69
N LYS A 96 7.03 -3.15 4.79
CA LYS A 96 6.07 -2.06 5.02
C LYS A 96 4.67 -2.57 5.39
N GLN A 97 4.22 -3.65 4.77
CA GLN A 97 2.92 -4.26 5.10
C GLN A 97 2.91 -4.87 6.50
N ASN A 98 4.01 -5.54 6.91
CA ASN A 98 4.15 -6.09 8.25
C ASN A 98 4.18 -4.98 9.32
N GLU A 99 4.98 -3.92 9.12
CA GLU A 99 5.02 -2.76 10.01
C GLU A 99 3.64 -2.09 10.19
N ARG A 100 2.88 -1.94 9.09
CA ARG A 100 1.49 -1.44 9.14
C ARG A 100 0.56 -2.37 9.92
N HIS A 101 0.75 -3.68 9.82
CA HIS A 101 -0.05 -4.66 10.56
C HIS A 101 0.28 -4.64 12.06
N GLU A 102 1.57 -4.58 12.42
CA GLU A 102 2.04 -4.50 13.80
C GLU A 102 1.58 -3.22 14.50
N THR A 103 1.78 -2.05 13.87
CA THR A 103 1.34 -0.75 14.40
C THR A 103 -0.18 -0.63 14.49
N ASN A 104 -0.94 -1.30 13.62
CA ASN A 104 -2.40 -1.39 13.75
C ASN A 104 -2.80 -2.31 14.92
N GLY A 105 -2.13 -3.46 15.07
CA GLY A 105 -2.32 -4.38 16.19
C GLY A 105 -2.02 -3.74 17.56
N GLU A 106 -0.98 -2.90 17.64
CA GLU A 106 -0.67 -2.12 18.84
C GLU A 106 -1.78 -1.13 19.21
N LYS A 107 -2.24 -0.32 18.25
CA LYS A 107 -3.36 0.61 18.46
C LYS A 107 -4.64 -0.09 18.92
N ILE A 108 -4.92 -1.30 18.42
CA ILE A 108 -6.07 -2.10 18.85
C ILE A 108 -5.90 -2.58 20.30
N ARG A 109 -4.70 -3.05 20.69
CA ARG A 109 -4.40 -3.47 22.08
C ARG A 109 -4.53 -2.29 23.05
N ASP A 110 -3.95 -1.14 22.72
CA ASP A 110 -4.03 0.07 23.55
C ASP A 110 -5.46 0.58 23.69
N ALA A 111 -6.25 0.58 22.61
CA ALA A 111 -7.66 0.93 22.66
C ALA A 111 -8.44 -0.01 23.60
N ALA A 112 -8.23 -1.33 23.51
CA ALA A 112 -8.87 -2.32 24.38
C ALA A 112 -8.46 -2.17 25.86
N MET A 113 -7.17 -1.98 26.14
CA MET A 113 -6.69 -1.74 27.52
C MET A 113 -7.23 -0.42 28.09
N SER A 114 -7.39 0.61 27.26
CA SER A 114 -7.99 1.89 27.62
C SER A 114 -9.52 1.83 27.82
N THR A 115 -10.24 0.87 27.20
CA THR A 115 -11.64 0.60 27.56
C THR A 115 -11.74 -0.18 28.87
N MET A 116 -10.89 -1.19 29.10
CA MET A 116 -10.89 -1.94 30.37
C MET A 116 -10.54 -1.06 31.58
N LYS A 117 -9.54 -0.18 31.49
CA LYS A 117 -9.20 0.78 32.57
C LYS A 117 -10.35 1.73 32.93
N ARG A 118 -11.27 2.01 32.00
CA ARG A 118 -12.48 2.80 32.27
C ARG A 118 -13.63 1.96 32.84
N LYS A 119 -13.62 0.63 32.64
CA LYS A 119 -14.61 -0.29 33.22
C LYS A 119 -14.24 -0.75 34.64
N SER A 120 -12.95 -0.81 34.97
CA SER A 120 -12.44 -1.20 36.29
C SER A 120 -12.60 -0.13 37.39
N PHE A 121 -13.26 1.00 37.10
CA PHE A 121 -13.58 2.05 38.09
C PHE A 121 -15.10 2.18 38.35
N GLU A 122 -15.91 1.22 37.87
CA GLU A 122 -17.38 1.25 37.92
C GLU A 122 -17.99 -0.03 38.54
N VAL A 123 -17.29 -0.68 39.49
CA VAL A 123 -17.81 -1.87 40.22
C VAL A 123 -17.36 -1.85 41.69
N VAL A 124 -17.65 -0.74 42.38
CA VAL A 124 -17.36 -0.49 43.82
C VAL A 124 -18.38 0.55 44.34
N GLU A 125 -19.28 0.33 45.31
CA GLU A 125 -19.93 -0.89 45.87
C GLU A 125 -21.46 -0.59 46.07
N VAL A 126 -22.17 -1.27 46.98
CA VAL A 126 -23.52 -0.92 47.49
C VAL A 126 -23.53 -1.04 49.03
N ASP A 127 -23.90 0.02 49.75
CA ASP A 127 -24.83 0.04 50.92
C ASP A 127 -24.96 1.47 51.53
N GLY A 128 -26.09 1.78 52.18
CA GLY A 128 -26.27 2.97 53.05
C GLY A 128 -27.32 4.04 52.64
N CYS A 129 -28.27 4.32 53.54
CA CYS A 129 -29.31 5.38 53.49
C CYS A 129 -28.74 6.80 53.85
N GLU A 130 -29.36 7.97 53.64
CA GLU A 130 -30.78 8.41 53.74
C GLU A 130 -31.20 9.57 52.77
N ASP A 131 -32.49 9.94 52.88
CA ASP A 131 -33.35 10.94 52.21
C ASP A 131 -32.82 12.33 51.76
N ALA A 132 -33.19 12.76 50.53
CA ALA A 132 -33.37 14.15 50.02
C ALA A 132 -33.79 14.16 48.51
N PRO A 133 -34.39 15.25 47.94
CA PRO A 133 -35.45 15.12 46.92
C PRO A 133 -35.02 15.04 45.43
N PRO A 134 -35.92 14.62 44.51
CA PRO A 134 -35.55 14.22 43.16
C PRO A 134 -35.36 15.40 42.19
N ASN A 135 -34.13 15.62 41.74
CA ASN A 135 -33.87 16.52 40.62
C ASN A 135 -33.63 15.75 39.31
N LYS A 136 -34.21 16.28 38.22
CA LYS A 136 -34.58 15.57 36.98
C LYS A 136 -33.40 14.86 36.29
N ARG A 137 -33.50 13.54 36.16
CA ARG A 137 -32.63 12.70 35.29
C ARG A 137 -32.77 13.10 33.81
N GLN A 138 -31.93 14.00 33.30
CA GLN A 138 -31.75 14.16 31.86
C GLN A 138 -30.90 13.02 31.28
N SER A 139 -31.54 11.87 31.06
CA SER A 139 -30.98 10.81 30.21
C SER A 139 -31.05 11.23 28.74
N ARG A 140 -30.07 12.01 28.27
CA ARG A 140 -29.95 12.43 26.86
C ARG A 140 -28.49 12.35 26.38
N GLY A 141 -27.98 11.13 26.25
CA GLY A 141 -26.64 10.87 25.68
C GLY A 141 -26.52 9.57 24.88
N SER A 142 -27.29 8.53 25.23
CA SER A 142 -27.17 7.20 24.59
C SER A 142 -27.85 7.10 23.21
N SER A 143 -28.97 7.78 22.99
CA SER A 143 -29.84 7.54 21.82
C SER A 143 -29.25 7.98 20.46
N HIS A 144 -28.39 9.01 20.42
CA HIS A 144 -27.92 9.58 19.15
C HIS A 144 -26.91 8.70 18.41
N ARG A 145 -25.97 8.07 19.15
CA ARG A 145 -24.94 7.18 18.57
C ARG A 145 -25.50 5.89 17.99
N VAL A 146 -26.61 5.39 18.54
CA VAL A 146 -27.30 4.20 18.04
C VAL A 146 -28.02 4.51 16.72
N ALA A 147 -28.63 5.70 16.60
CA ALA A 147 -29.27 6.14 15.36
C ALA A 147 -28.24 6.33 14.22
N GLU A 148 -27.11 7.00 14.50
CA GLU A 148 -26.04 7.23 13.52
C GLU A 148 -25.44 5.92 12.99
N ALA A 149 -25.16 4.95 13.87
CA ALA A 149 -24.70 3.62 13.46
C ALA A 149 -25.74 2.87 12.62
N GLY A 150 -27.03 2.98 12.95
CA GLY A 150 -28.12 2.40 12.17
C GLY A 150 -28.21 2.95 10.74
N VAL A 151 -28.01 4.27 10.56
CA VAL A 151 -28.00 4.91 9.24
C VAL A 151 -26.82 4.42 8.37
N VAL A 152 -25.62 4.30 8.95
CA VAL A 152 -24.44 3.79 8.23
C VAL A 152 -24.62 2.33 7.82
N VAL A 153 -25.16 1.48 8.71
CA VAL A 153 -25.44 0.07 8.40
C VAL A 153 -26.51 -0.07 7.31
N ALA A 154 -27.59 0.72 7.36
CA ALA A 154 -28.62 0.72 6.32
C ALA A 154 -28.05 1.12 4.94
N SER A 155 -27.22 2.17 4.90
CA SER A 155 -26.54 2.59 3.68
C SER A 155 -25.62 1.51 3.11
N LEU A 156 -24.86 0.81 3.95
CA LEU A 156 -23.99 -0.31 3.51
C LEU A 156 -24.80 -1.48 2.95
N VAL A 157 -25.92 -1.85 3.59
CA VAL A 157 -26.83 -2.90 3.09
C VAL A 157 -27.41 -2.53 1.73
N GLU A 158 -27.81 -1.26 1.52
CA GLU A 158 -28.30 -0.78 0.24
C GLU A 158 -27.23 -0.82 -0.86
N MET A 159 -25.99 -0.43 -0.56
CA MET A 159 -24.87 -0.52 -1.50
C MET A 159 -24.56 -1.97 -1.90
N VAL A 160 -24.59 -2.91 -0.94
CA VAL A 160 -24.39 -4.35 -1.23
C VAL A 160 -25.53 -4.92 -2.06
N ALA A 161 -26.79 -4.51 -1.80
CA ALA A 161 -27.94 -4.93 -2.61
C ALA A 161 -27.80 -4.46 -4.07
N LYS A 162 -27.44 -3.18 -4.30
CA LYS A 162 -27.20 -2.64 -5.64
C LYS A 162 -26.04 -3.32 -6.37
N ALA A 163 -24.93 -3.61 -5.66
CA ALA A 163 -23.81 -4.34 -6.23
C ALA A 163 -24.19 -5.77 -6.67
N ASN A 164 -25.04 -6.45 -5.90
CA ASN A 164 -25.57 -7.77 -6.24
C ASN A 164 -26.54 -7.71 -7.44
N GLU A 165 -27.35 -6.66 -7.55
CA GLU A 165 -28.26 -6.46 -8.69
C GLU A 165 -27.48 -6.24 -10.01
N ILE A 166 -26.48 -5.35 -10.00
CA ILE A 166 -25.59 -5.11 -11.15
C ILE A 166 -24.90 -6.41 -11.57
N LYS A 167 -24.38 -7.19 -10.62
CA LYS A 167 -23.72 -8.47 -10.91
C LYS A 167 -24.70 -9.51 -11.46
N ALA A 168 -25.95 -9.52 -11.00
CA ALA A 168 -27.00 -10.39 -11.52
C ALA A 168 -27.50 -9.95 -12.92
N GLU A 169 -27.41 -8.66 -13.26
CA GLU A 169 -27.66 -8.15 -14.61
C GLU A 169 -26.52 -8.50 -15.56
N GLU A 170 -25.26 -8.31 -15.17
CA GLU A 170 -24.08 -8.67 -15.98
C GLU A 170 -24.04 -10.17 -16.32
N VAL A 171 -24.39 -11.04 -15.37
CA VAL A 171 -24.49 -12.48 -15.63
C VAL A 171 -25.61 -12.82 -16.62
N ARG A 172 -26.74 -12.10 -16.58
CA ARG A 172 -27.86 -12.31 -17.50
C ARG A 172 -27.57 -11.80 -18.92
N THR A 173 -26.90 -10.66 -19.07
CA THR A 173 -26.49 -10.15 -20.39
C THR A 173 -25.41 -11.02 -21.01
N ARG A 174 -24.50 -11.61 -20.22
CA ARG A 174 -23.53 -12.62 -20.68
C ARG A 174 -24.17 -13.95 -21.10
N GLN A 175 -25.28 -14.36 -20.48
CA GLN A 175 -25.99 -15.60 -20.86
C GLN A 175 -26.92 -15.44 -22.07
N ASN A 176 -27.51 -14.26 -22.28
CA ASN A 176 -28.42 -14.00 -23.41
C ASN A 176 -27.71 -13.51 -24.69
N GLY A 177 -26.37 -13.47 -24.69
CA GLY A 177 -25.53 -13.03 -25.80
C GLY A 177 -24.72 -14.14 -26.48
N ALA A 178 -25.16 -15.40 -26.34
CA ALA A 178 -24.53 -16.60 -26.89
C ALA A 178 -25.51 -17.36 -27.80
#